data_AF-A0A0B7BEM9-F1
#
_entry.id   AF-A0A0B7BEM9-F1
#
_cell.length_a   1.000
_cell.length_b   1.000
_cell.length_c   1.000
_cell.angle_alpha   90.00
_cell.angle_beta   90.00
_cell.angle_gamma   90.00
#
_symmetry.space_group_name_H-M   'P 1'
#
loop_
_entity.id
_entity.type
_entity.pdbx_description
1 polymer ?
#
loop_
_entity_poly.entity_id
_entity_poly.type
_entity_poly.pdbx_seq_one_letter_code
_entity_poly.pdbx_strand_id
1 'polypeptide(L)'
;MTTATGIPVKGVGMSSGNEWKEQRTVILSIFRTFGVSTNLLAEKIMDERNSLTEYLTSLNENSTNIQFMIYISISNIICSILIGQRFEYEDNELNTIMQAVRDISSGEIVSIVNFIPWLQYLPGDFFKAKKITLNSQKLMSILAMYVDKKKRDVGDITEIDNFIDAYMIEKNKHDKAGLSTSLDEDSLKKIMFELFMAGTETSSTTIYWCV
;
A
#
# COMPACT_ATOMS: atom_id res chain seq x y z
N MET A 1 9.89 -17.22 9.41
CA MET A 1 8.89 -18.27 9.15
C MET A 1 7.83 -17.66 8.24
N THR A 2 7.93 -17.88 6.92
CA THR A 2 6.85 -17.81 5.91
C THR A 2 7.40 -18.25 4.55
N THR A 3 7.57 -19.56 4.38
CA THR A 3 7.86 -20.20 3.09
C THR A 3 6.60 -20.51 2.29
N ALA A 4 5.41 -20.47 2.90
CA ALA A 4 4.16 -20.92 2.28
C ALA A 4 3.54 -19.95 1.26
N THR A 5 3.80 -18.64 1.38
CA THR A 5 3.20 -17.62 0.49
C THR A 5 4.09 -17.20 -0.67
N GLY A 6 5.38 -17.58 -0.65
CA GLY A 6 6.36 -17.15 -1.66
C GLY A 6 6.65 -15.65 -1.66
N ILE A 7 6.22 -14.91 -0.62
CA ILE A 7 6.43 -13.47 -0.49
C ILE A 7 7.80 -13.23 0.16
N PRO A 8 8.70 -12.45 -0.44
CA PRO A 8 10.02 -12.18 0.13
C PRO A 8 9.92 -11.52 1.51
N VAL A 9 10.80 -11.94 2.43
CA VAL A 9 10.92 -11.39 3.79
C VAL A 9 11.74 -10.09 3.72
N LYS A 10 11.18 -9.08 3.06
CA LYS A 10 11.66 -7.69 3.02
C LYS A 10 10.54 -6.77 3.55
N GLY A 11 10.85 -5.51 3.80
CA GLY A 11 9.88 -4.52 4.27
C GLY A 11 9.88 -4.35 5.79
N VAL A 12 8.72 -4.10 6.41
CA VAL A 12 8.60 -3.79 7.85
C VAL A 12 7.66 -4.74 8.58
N GLY A 13 6.64 -5.29 7.90
CA GLY A 13 5.64 -6.13 8.55
C GLY A 13 6.17 -7.47 9.05
N MET A 14 7.08 -8.09 8.30
CA MET A 14 7.59 -9.45 8.57
C MET A 14 9.11 -9.53 8.72
N SER A 15 9.82 -8.41 8.56
CA SER A 15 11.26 -8.33 8.73
C SER A 15 11.65 -8.16 10.21
N SER A 16 12.91 -8.42 10.54
CA SER A 16 13.44 -8.23 11.89
C SER A 16 14.91 -7.81 11.86
N GLY A 17 15.47 -7.43 13.01
CA GLY A 17 16.88 -7.05 13.11
C GLY A 17 17.18 -5.65 12.56
N ASN A 18 18.39 -5.46 12.03
CA ASN A 18 18.86 -4.14 11.58
C ASN A 18 18.12 -3.62 10.35
N GLU A 19 17.76 -4.50 9.41
CA GLU A 19 16.96 -4.15 8.23
C GLU A 19 15.61 -3.55 8.63
N TRP A 20 14.87 -4.23 9.52
CA TRP A 20 13.61 -3.70 10.04
C TRP A 20 13.78 -2.33 10.70
N LYS A 21 14.82 -2.16 11.53
CA LYS A 21 15.08 -0.90 12.23
C LYS A 21 15.37 0.23 11.24
N GLU A 22 16.20 -0.02 10.24
CA GLU A 22 16.56 0.96 9.21
C GLU A 22 15.34 1.36 8.38
N GLN A 23 14.63 0.38 7.79
CA GLN A 23 13.43 0.62 6.99
C GLN A 23 12.37 1.40 7.77
N ARG A 24 12.06 0.96 9.01
CA ARG A 24 11.10 1.63 9.88
C ARG A 24 11.51 3.06 10.20
N THR A 25 12.80 3.30 10.46
CA THR A 25 13.31 4.64 10.78
C THR A 25 13.15 5.58 9.60
N VAL A 26 13.51 5.12 8.39
CA VAL A 26 13.37 5.90 7.16
C VAL A 26 11.91 6.20 6.85
N ILE A 27 11.02 5.21 6.91
CA ILE A 27 9.57 5.40 6.69
C ILE A 27 9.00 6.46 7.65
N LEU A 28 9.32 6.36 8.95
CA LEU A 28 8.85 7.32 9.95
C LEU A 28 9.41 8.73 9.71
N SER A 29 10.66 8.83 9.25
CA SER A 29 11.29 10.10 8.87
C SER A 29 10.58 10.76 7.70
N ILE A 30 10.24 9.97 6.67
CA ILE A 30 9.50 10.43 5.49
C ILE A 30 8.11 10.92 5.90
N PHE A 31 7.33 10.11 6.63
CA PHE A 31 5.99 10.52 7.07
C PHE A 31 6.00 11.75 7.98
N ARG A 32 7.03 11.90 8.83
CA ARG A 32 7.19 13.12 9.63
C ARG A 32 7.41 14.35 8.75
N THR A 33 8.22 14.23 7.71
CA THR A 33 8.44 15.32 6.72
C THR A 33 7.15 15.66 5.98
N PHE A 34 6.37 14.66 5.55
CA PHE A 34 5.10 14.86 4.87
C PHE A 34 4.02 15.51 5.75
N GLY A 35 3.99 15.16 7.03
CA GLY A 35 3.02 15.74 7.97
C GLY A 35 3.43 17.12 8.46
N VAL A 36 4.59 17.22 9.12
CA VAL A 36 4.98 18.40 9.91
C VAL A 36 5.65 19.47 9.06
N SER A 37 6.45 19.08 8.07
CA SER A 37 7.30 20.03 7.34
C SER A 37 6.66 20.57 6.07
N THR A 38 5.76 19.82 5.44
CA THR A 38 5.20 20.14 4.11
C THR A 38 3.68 20.19 4.07
N ASN A 39 2.98 19.74 5.13
CA ASN A 39 1.51 19.62 5.19
C ASN A 39 0.89 18.71 4.10
N LEU A 40 1.72 18.00 3.32
CA LEU A 40 1.33 17.18 2.18
C LEU A 40 0.24 16.16 2.53
N LEU A 41 0.34 15.52 3.71
CA LEU A 41 -0.65 14.53 4.14
C LEU A 41 -2.05 15.15 4.28
N ALA A 42 -2.15 16.34 4.87
CA ALA A 42 -3.44 17.00 5.07
C ALA A 42 -4.03 17.45 3.73
N GLU A 43 -3.20 17.96 2.83
CA GLU A 43 -3.61 18.34 1.48
C GLU A 43 -4.19 17.16 0.72
N LYS A 44 -3.50 16.00 0.69
CA LYS A 44 -4.03 14.79 0.03
C LYS A 44 -5.36 14.32 0.62
N ILE A 45 -5.52 14.41 1.95
CA ILE A 45 -6.78 14.06 2.62
C ILE A 45 -7.90 15.04 2.27
N MET A 46 -7.60 16.35 2.25
CA MET A 46 -8.56 17.38 1.90
C MET A 46 -9.02 17.27 0.44
N ASP A 47 -8.09 17.00 -0.48
CA ASP A 47 -8.38 16.77 -1.89
C ASP A 47 -9.35 15.59 -2.06
N GLU A 48 -9.05 14.44 -1.45
CA GLU A 48 -9.94 13.28 -1.57
C GLU A 48 -11.28 13.50 -0.89
N ARG A 49 -11.32 14.21 0.24
CA ARG A 49 -12.58 14.57 0.91
C ARG A 49 -13.46 15.43 0.00
N ASN A 50 -12.87 16.37 -0.75
CA ASN A 50 -13.60 17.18 -1.71
C ASN A 50 -14.10 16.32 -2.87
N SER A 51 -13.25 15.45 -3.45
CA SER A 51 -13.65 14.53 -4.52
C SER A 51 -14.77 13.57 -4.10
N LEU A 52 -14.72 13.02 -2.88
CA LEU A 52 -15.79 12.18 -2.34
C LEU A 52 -17.09 12.96 -2.19
N THR A 53 -17.03 14.21 -1.71
CA THR A 53 -18.21 15.06 -1.54
C THR A 53 -18.85 15.39 -2.88
N GLU A 54 -18.04 15.72 -3.89
CA GLU A 54 -18.50 15.97 -5.26
C GLU A 54 -19.15 14.74 -5.86
N TYR A 55 -18.53 13.57 -5.70
CA TYR A 55 -19.07 12.30 -6.16
C TYR A 55 -20.40 11.95 -5.47
N LEU A 56 -20.50 12.13 -4.15
CA LEU A 56 -21.76 11.89 -3.43
C LEU A 56 -22.88 12.85 -3.87
N THR A 57 -22.53 14.10 -4.17
CA THR A 57 -23.49 15.11 -4.65
C THR A 57 -24.00 14.76 -6.05
N SER A 58 -23.15 14.23 -6.93
CA SER A 58 -23.53 13.88 -8.31
C SER A 58 -24.51 12.71 -8.40
N LEU A 59 -24.59 11.88 -7.35
CA LEU A 59 -25.50 10.73 -7.29
C LEU A 59 -26.98 11.09 -7.22
N ASN A 60 -27.36 12.36 -6.98
CA ASN A 60 -28.74 12.87 -7.06
C ASN A 60 -29.78 11.92 -6.41
N GLU A 61 -29.59 11.58 -5.13
CA GLU A 61 -30.46 10.69 -4.32
C GLU A 61 -30.43 9.19 -4.68
N ASN A 62 -29.61 8.76 -5.64
CA ASN A 62 -29.45 7.35 -5.93
C ASN A 62 -28.71 6.62 -4.79
N SER A 63 -29.20 5.43 -4.44
CA SER A 63 -28.55 4.57 -3.44
C SER A 63 -27.16 4.15 -3.91
N THR A 64 -26.16 4.25 -3.04
CA THR A 64 -24.80 3.79 -3.30
C THR A 64 -24.27 2.91 -2.17
N ASN A 65 -23.26 2.11 -2.47
CA ASN A 65 -22.55 1.33 -1.46
C ASN A 65 -21.51 2.20 -0.75
N ILE A 66 -21.90 2.81 0.37
CA ILE A 66 -21.04 3.69 1.17
C ILE A 66 -19.75 2.98 1.63
N GLN A 67 -19.83 1.70 1.99
CA GLN A 67 -18.65 0.92 2.39
C GLN A 67 -17.63 0.86 1.25
N PHE A 68 -18.09 0.66 0.01
CA PHE A 68 -17.22 0.62 -1.16
C PHE A 68 -16.62 1.99 -1.49
N MET A 69 -17.42 3.05 -1.34
CA MET A 69 -16.95 4.43 -1.57
C MET A 69 -15.87 4.85 -0.57
N ILE A 70 -16.10 4.64 0.73
CA ILE A 70 -15.09 4.90 1.77
C ILE A 70 -13.81 4.13 1.48
N TYR A 71 -13.95 2.87 1.07
CA TYR A 71 -12.82 2.01 0.75
C TYR A 71 -11.97 2.57 -0.41
N ILE A 72 -12.62 2.99 -1.50
CA ILE A 72 -11.98 3.67 -2.64
C ILE A 72 -11.29 4.96 -2.19
N SER A 73 -11.98 5.81 -1.43
CA SER A 73 -11.44 7.10 -1.00
C SER A 73 -10.18 6.92 -0.14
N ILE A 74 -10.20 5.99 0.81
CA ILE A 74 -9.01 5.70 1.62
C ILE A 74 -7.88 5.16 0.74
N SER A 75 -8.15 4.23 -0.17
CA SER A 75 -7.12 3.77 -1.10
C SER A 75 -6.55 4.89 -1.96
N ASN A 76 -7.37 5.84 -2.42
CA ASN A 76 -6.91 7.01 -3.16
C ASN A 76 -6.01 7.91 -2.33
N ILE A 77 -6.32 8.15 -1.06
CA ILE A 77 -5.42 8.91 -0.15
C ILE A 77 -4.08 8.20 -0.07
N ILE A 78 -4.07 6.88 0.16
CA ILE A 78 -2.83 6.12 0.28
C ILE A 78 -2.06 6.11 -1.05
N CYS A 79 -2.71 5.89 -2.19
CA CYS A 79 -2.09 6.00 -3.51
C CYS A 79 -1.51 7.40 -3.77
N SER A 80 -2.25 8.45 -3.42
CA SER A 80 -1.78 9.82 -3.60
C SER A 80 -0.53 10.12 -2.77
N ILE A 81 -0.45 9.59 -1.55
CA ILE A 81 0.76 9.70 -0.71
C ILE A 81 1.92 8.86 -1.26
N LEU A 82 1.63 7.64 -1.73
CA LEU A 82 2.65 6.68 -2.14
C LEU A 82 3.24 6.96 -3.53
N ILE A 83 2.39 7.26 -4.52
CA ILE A 83 2.74 7.39 -5.94
C ILE A 83 2.42 8.77 -6.53
N GLY A 84 1.90 9.72 -5.72
CA GLY A 84 1.57 11.06 -6.18
C GLY A 84 0.32 11.13 -7.09
N GLN A 85 -0.47 10.06 -7.15
CA GLN A 85 -1.59 9.94 -8.09
C GLN A 85 -2.83 9.34 -7.40
N ARG A 86 -4.00 9.91 -7.73
CA ARG A 86 -5.32 9.34 -7.43
C ARG A 86 -5.90 8.60 -8.64
N PHE A 87 -6.85 7.72 -8.37
CA PHE A 87 -7.65 7.05 -9.39
C PHE A 87 -9.08 7.58 -9.36
N GLU A 88 -9.76 7.48 -10.50
CA GLU A 88 -11.18 7.81 -10.55
C GLU A 88 -12.02 6.72 -9.87
N TYR A 89 -13.16 7.10 -9.30
CA TYR A 89 -14.05 6.18 -8.59
C TYR A 89 -14.60 5.06 -9.49
N GLU A 90 -14.68 5.31 -10.80
CA GLU A 90 -15.17 4.35 -11.80
C GLU A 90 -14.02 3.62 -12.52
N ASP A 91 -12.77 3.80 -12.06
CA ASP A 91 -11.61 3.18 -12.69
C ASP A 91 -11.59 1.65 -12.47
N ASN A 92 -11.52 0.91 -13.58
CA ASN A 92 -11.56 -0.55 -13.56
C ASN A 92 -10.29 -1.19 -12.96
N GLU A 93 -9.14 -0.53 -13.08
CA GLU A 93 -7.89 -0.96 -12.46
C GLU A 93 -7.99 -0.83 -10.94
N LEU A 94 -8.47 0.31 -10.43
CA LEU A 94 -8.70 0.51 -9.01
C LEU A 94 -9.69 -0.51 -8.45
N ASN A 95 -10.82 -0.73 -9.12
CA ASN A 95 -11.80 -1.75 -8.71
C ASN A 95 -11.19 -3.15 -8.63
N THR A 96 -10.32 -3.50 -9.57
CA THR A 96 -9.60 -4.78 -9.57
C THR A 96 -8.63 -4.88 -8.38
N ILE A 97 -7.90 -3.81 -8.09
CA ILE A 97 -7.02 -3.71 -6.92
C ILE A 97 -7.84 -3.86 -5.64
N MET A 98 -8.98 -3.16 -5.52
CA MET A 98 -9.84 -3.18 -4.32
C MET A 98 -10.39 -4.58 -4.05
N GLN A 99 -10.83 -5.29 -5.09
CA GLN A 99 -11.29 -6.68 -4.97
C GLN A 99 -10.16 -7.60 -4.49
N ALA A 100 -8.96 -7.43 -5.03
CA ALA A 100 -7.80 -8.20 -4.60
C ALA A 100 -7.45 -7.95 -3.13
N VAL A 101 -7.47 -6.69 -2.67
CA VAL A 101 -7.22 -6.35 -1.26
C VAL A 101 -8.27 -6.99 -0.35
N ARG A 102 -9.57 -6.86 -0.67
CA ARG A 102 -10.66 -7.47 0.14
C ARG A 102 -10.52 -8.98 0.23
N ASP A 103 -10.20 -9.65 -0.89
CA ASP A 103 -9.95 -11.09 -0.91
C ASP A 103 -8.79 -11.48 0.03
N ILE A 104 -7.71 -10.68 0.06
CA ILE A 104 -6.55 -10.89 0.95
C ILE A 104 -6.93 -10.63 2.42
N SER A 105 -7.67 -9.56 2.70
CA SER A 105 -8.07 -9.13 4.05
C SER A 105 -9.08 -10.06 4.73
N SER A 106 -9.89 -10.80 3.96
CA SER A 106 -10.88 -11.78 4.46
C SER A 106 -10.28 -13.05 5.12
N GLY A 107 -9.04 -12.94 5.61
CA GLY A 107 -8.07 -13.99 5.91
C GLY A 107 -8.34 -14.89 7.12
N GLU A 108 -9.58 -15.05 7.57
CA GLU A 108 -9.95 -16.05 8.59
C GLU A 108 -9.46 -17.46 8.20
N ILE A 109 -9.33 -17.73 6.89
CA ILE A 109 -8.96 -19.02 6.33
C ILE A 109 -7.42 -19.17 6.15
N VAL A 110 -6.68 -18.07 5.95
CA VAL A 110 -5.21 -18.07 5.79
C VAL A 110 -4.51 -18.49 7.09
N SER A 111 -5.13 -18.18 8.23
CA SER A 111 -4.64 -18.56 9.57
C SER A 111 -4.51 -20.08 9.72
N ILE A 112 -5.44 -20.86 9.14
CA ILE A 112 -5.46 -22.33 9.25
C ILE A 112 -4.33 -22.96 8.42
N VAL A 113 -4.09 -22.49 7.20
CA VAL A 113 -3.01 -23.00 6.34
C VAL A 113 -1.63 -22.65 6.90
N ASN A 114 -1.50 -21.48 7.54
CA ASN A 114 -0.26 -21.09 8.22
C ASN A 114 0.02 -21.97 9.45
N PHE A 115 -1.01 -22.37 10.20
CA PHE A 115 -0.87 -23.24 11.36
C PHE A 115 -0.65 -24.71 10.97
N ILE A 116 -1.20 -25.15 9.83
CA ILE A 116 -1.11 -26.52 9.33
C ILE A 116 -0.58 -26.51 7.88
N PRO A 117 0.74 -26.39 7.67
CA PRO A 117 1.34 -26.16 6.34
C PRO A 117 1.04 -27.23 5.30
N TRP A 118 0.80 -28.49 5.70
CA TRP A 118 0.54 -29.58 4.75
C TRP A 118 -0.82 -29.42 4.02
N LEU A 119 -1.74 -28.61 4.55
CA LEU A 119 -3.02 -28.31 3.89
C LEU A 119 -2.85 -27.63 2.53
N GLN A 120 -1.69 -27.00 2.27
CA GLN A 120 -1.38 -26.39 0.97
C GLN A 120 -1.27 -27.42 -0.18
N TYR A 121 -1.04 -28.70 0.14
CA TYR A 121 -0.89 -29.78 -0.84
C TYR A 121 -2.21 -30.47 -1.20
N LEU A 122 -3.32 -30.11 -0.55
CA LEU A 122 -4.62 -30.68 -0.90
C LEU A 122 -5.03 -30.26 -2.33
N PRO A 123 -5.59 -31.18 -3.13
CA PRO A 123 -6.09 -30.84 -4.46
C PRO A 123 -7.25 -29.85 -4.33
N GLY A 124 -7.28 -28.79 -5.14
CA GLY A 124 -8.26 -27.70 -5.06
C GLY A 124 -7.74 -26.42 -4.38
N ASP A 125 -8.66 -25.51 -4.03
CA ASP A 125 -8.40 -24.27 -3.28
C ASP A 125 -9.41 -24.11 -2.14
N PHE A 126 -9.61 -25.19 -1.37
CA PHE A 126 -10.57 -25.26 -0.26
C PHE A 126 -10.39 -24.14 0.76
N PHE A 127 -9.15 -23.70 0.94
CA PHE A 127 -8.78 -22.67 1.90
C PHE A 127 -8.55 -21.29 1.24
N LYS A 128 -8.89 -21.12 -0.04
CA LYS A 128 -8.65 -19.90 -0.85
C LYS A 128 -7.19 -19.42 -0.86
N ALA A 129 -6.24 -20.23 -0.39
CA ALA A 129 -4.84 -19.87 -0.26
C ALA A 129 -4.22 -19.59 -1.62
N LYS A 130 -4.59 -20.35 -2.67
CA LYS A 130 -4.09 -20.11 -4.03
C LYS A 130 -4.63 -18.81 -4.59
N LYS A 131 -5.94 -18.55 -4.44
CA LYS A 131 -6.56 -17.27 -4.82
C LYS A 131 -5.88 -16.08 -4.14
N ILE A 132 -5.65 -16.18 -2.83
CA ILE A 132 -5.02 -15.10 -2.03
C ILE A 132 -3.57 -14.86 -2.47
N THR A 133 -2.79 -15.91 -2.68
CA THR A 133 -1.41 -15.79 -3.18
C THR A 133 -1.38 -15.13 -4.57
N LEU A 134 -2.24 -15.55 -5.50
CA LEU A 134 -2.34 -14.96 -6.83
C LEU A 134 -2.75 -13.48 -6.79
N ASN A 135 -3.76 -13.14 -5.98
CA ASN A 135 -4.19 -11.76 -5.79
C ASN A 135 -3.09 -10.91 -5.14
N SER A 136 -2.36 -11.46 -4.16
CA SER A 136 -1.23 -10.77 -3.52
C SER A 136 -0.09 -10.51 -4.51
N GLN A 137 0.24 -11.50 -5.34
CA GLN A 137 1.26 -11.35 -6.39
C GLN A 137 0.83 -10.34 -7.45
N LYS A 138 -0.44 -10.37 -7.88
CA LYS A 138 -0.99 -9.39 -8.81
C LYS A 138 -0.91 -7.98 -8.25
N LEU A 139 -1.38 -7.77 -7.02
CA LEU A 139 -1.33 -6.46 -6.37
C LEU A 139 0.12 -5.97 -6.21
N MET A 140 1.02 -6.83 -5.75
CA MET A 140 2.44 -6.51 -5.64
C MET A 140 3.05 -6.13 -6.99
N SER A 141 2.68 -6.81 -8.08
CA SER A 141 3.16 -6.49 -9.43
C SER A 141 2.66 -5.13 -9.93
N ILE A 142 1.39 -4.78 -9.65
CA ILE A 142 0.82 -3.48 -10.02
C ILE A 142 1.53 -2.36 -9.26
N LEU A 143 1.69 -2.50 -7.94
CA LEU A 143 2.39 -1.50 -7.12
C LEU A 143 3.87 -1.38 -7.50
N ALA A 144 4.53 -2.50 -7.83
CA ALA A 144 5.91 -2.49 -8.31
C ALA A 144 6.05 -1.78 -9.66
N MET A 145 5.09 -1.96 -10.57
CA MET A 145 5.03 -1.22 -11.83
C MET A 145 4.94 0.29 -11.58
N TYR A 146 4.17 0.74 -10.57
CA TYR A 146 4.14 2.17 -10.23
C TYR A 146 5.47 2.67 -9.67
N VAL A 147 6.19 1.87 -8.89
CA VAL A 147 7.56 2.20 -8.47
C VAL A 147 8.44 2.44 -9.70
N ASP A 148 8.41 1.52 -10.67
CA ASP A 148 9.22 1.64 -11.88
C ASP A 148 8.81 2.81 -12.79
N LYS A 149 7.51 3.12 -12.86
CA LYS A 149 6.97 4.19 -13.70
C LYS A 149 7.15 5.59 -13.09
N LYS A 150 7.09 5.70 -11.76
CA LYS A 150 7.07 6.97 -11.03
C LYS A 150 8.39 7.32 -10.39
N LYS A 151 9.33 6.37 -10.27
CA LYS A 151 10.68 6.70 -9.79
C LYS A 151 11.31 7.74 -10.70
N ARG A 152 11.77 8.82 -10.09
CA ARG A 152 12.58 9.84 -10.75
C ARG A 152 14.03 9.70 -10.31
N ASP A 153 14.95 10.09 -11.18
CA ASP A 153 16.33 10.24 -10.78
C ASP A 153 16.43 11.36 -9.74
N VAL A 154 17.25 11.16 -8.71
CA VAL A 154 17.31 12.10 -7.57
C VAL A 154 17.73 13.51 -8.01
N GLY A 155 18.47 13.64 -9.11
CA GLY A 155 18.84 14.93 -9.69
C GLY A 155 17.66 15.71 -10.28
N ASP A 156 16.58 15.04 -10.64
CA ASP A 156 15.39 15.62 -11.28
C ASP A 156 14.26 15.92 -10.27
N ILE A 157 14.46 15.58 -8.99
CA ILE A 157 13.47 15.81 -7.93
C ILE A 157 13.61 17.25 -7.42
N THR A 158 12.77 18.14 -7.92
CA THR A 158 12.66 19.54 -7.46
C THR A 158 11.75 19.69 -6.25
N GLU A 159 10.74 18.82 -6.13
CA GLU A 159 9.76 18.80 -5.07
C GLU A 159 9.40 17.35 -4.74
N ILE A 160 9.29 17.05 -3.44
CA ILE A 160 8.96 15.73 -2.92
C ILE A 160 7.45 15.66 -2.69
N ASP A 161 6.73 15.09 -3.64
CA ASP A 161 5.27 15.01 -3.65
C ASP A 161 4.74 13.57 -3.38
N ASN A 162 5.63 12.59 -3.32
CA ASN A 162 5.28 11.19 -3.12
C ASN A 162 6.36 10.40 -2.35
N PHE A 163 5.95 9.27 -1.78
CA PHE A 163 6.80 8.40 -0.95
C PHE A 163 7.97 7.78 -1.72
N ILE A 164 7.78 7.40 -2.99
CA ILE A 164 8.84 6.81 -3.82
C ILE A 164 10.04 7.77 -3.90
N ASP A 165 9.80 9.03 -4.25
CA ASP A 165 10.84 10.03 -4.39
C ASP A 165 11.55 10.31 -3.06
N ALA A 166 10.79 10.41 -1.97
CA ALA A 166 11.35 10.57 -0.62
C ALA A 166 12.27 9.39 -0.24
N TYR A 167 11.86 8.16 -0.55
CA TYR A 167 12.65 6.97 -0.28
C TYR A 167 13.94 6.92 -1.12
N MET A 168 13.85 7.28 -2.40
CA MET A 168 15.02 7.32 -3.29
C MET A 168 16.04 8.38 -2.86
N ILE A 169 15.57 9.53 -2.34
CA ILE A 169 16.44 10.56 -1.74
C ILE A 169 17.17 10.01 -0.51
N GLU A 170 16.47 9.36 0.42
CA GLU A 170 17.11 8.77 1.61
C GLU A 170 18.11 7.68 1.24
N LYS A 171 17.75 6.79 0.30
CA LYS A 171 18.68 5.78 -0.23
C LYS A 171 19.95 6.44 -0.80
N ASN A 172 19.81 7.45 -1.66
CA ASN A 172 20.95 8.14 -2.27
C ASN A 172 21.84 8.86 -1.24
N LYS A 173 21.26 9.38 -0.15
CA LYS A 173 22.05 9.95 0.97
C LYS A 173 22.93 8.89 1.63
N HIS A 174 22.39 7.70 1.88
CA HIS A 174 23.15 6.57 2.45
C HIS A 174 24.26 6.10 1.51
N ASP A 175 23.95 5.96 0.21
CA ASP A 175 24.92 5.55 -0.82
C ASP A 175 26.10 6.55 -0.90
N LYS A 176 25.81 7.86 -0.96
CA LYS A 176 26.84 8.92 -1.00
C LYS A 176 27.68 9.00 0.26
N ALA A 177 27.12 8.62 1.41
CA ALA A 177 27.84 8.53 2.68
C ALA A 177 28.70 7.25 2.80
N GLY A 178 28.63 6.33 1.84
CA GLY A 178 29.33 5.06 1.88
C GLY A 178 28.84 4.13 2.99
N LEU A 179 27.59 4.31 3.43
CA LEU A 179 27.00 3.50 4.49
C LEU A 179 26.44 2.20 3.89
N SER A 180 26.75 1.06 4.52
CA SER A 180 26.02 -0.18 4.22
C SER A 180 24.56 0.01 4.59
N THR A 181 23.66 -0.15 3.62
CA THR A 181 22.24 0.10 3.79
C THR A 181 21.40 -1.05 3.27
N SER A 182 20.28 -1.32 3.94
CA SER A 182 19.22 -2.23 3.47
C SER A 182 18.19 -1.54 2.58
N LEU A 183 18.36 -0.23 2.32
CA LEU A 183 17.50 0.53 1.42
C LEU A 183 17.76 0.10 -0.03
N ASP A 184 16.83 -0.66 -0.59
CA ASP A 184 16.88 -1.18 -1.95
C ASP A 184 15.50 -1.14 -2.61
N GLU A 185 15.48 -1.30 -3.94
CA GLU A 185 14.24 -1.17 -4.71
C GLU A 185 13.24 -2.30 -4.43
N ASP A 186 13.69 -3.53 -4.13
CA ASP A 186 12.77 -4.61 -3.76
C ASP A 186 12.13 -4.33 -2.40
N SER A 187 12.92 -3.81 -1.47
CA SER A 187 12.45 -3.36 -0.16
C SER A 187 11.42 -2.24 -0.32
N LEU A 188 11.65 -1.26 -1.20
CA LEU A 188 10.68 -0.22 -1.55
C LEU A 188 9.38 -0.82 -2.12
N LYS A 189 9.46 -1.70 -3.12
CA LYS A 189 8.30 -2.37 -3.73
C LYS A 189 7.47 -3.12 -2.68
N LYS A 190 8.14 -3.78 -1.73
CA LYS A 190 7.48 -4.49 -0.63
C LYS A 190 6.86 -3.54 0.40
N ILE A 191 7.52 -2.44 0.74
CA ILE A 191 7.01 -1.40 1.64
C ILE A 191 5.77 -0.73 1.05
N MET A 192 5.77 -0.44 -0.25
CA MET A 192 4.62 0.12 -0.96
C MET A 192 3.39 -0.78 -0.81
N PHE A 193 3.57 -2.09 -1.02
CA PHE A 193 2.53 -3.08 -0.78
C PHE A 193 2.04 -3.09 0.68
N GLU A 194 2.95 -3.08 1.65
CA GLU A 194 2.60 -3.13 3.07
C GLU A 194 1.87 -1.88 3.54
N LEU A 195 2.32 -0.68 3.14
CA LEU A 195 1.67 0.58 3.45
C LEU A 195 0.28 0.69 2.82
N PHE A 196 0.14 0.25 1.56
CA PHE A 196 -1.13 0.23 0.86
C PHE A 196 -2.16 -0.69 1.53
N MET A 197 -1.78 -1.94 1.79
CA MET A 197 -2.63 -2.93 2.46
C MET A 197 -3.02 -2.48 3.87
N ALA A 198 -2.04 -2.10 4.69
CA ALA A 198 -2.26 -1.75 6.09
C ALA A 198 -3.10 -0.48 6.23
N GLY A 199 -2.82 0.55 5.41
CA GLY A 199 -3.51 1.83 5.46
C GLY A 199 -4.96 1.75 4.97
N THR A 200 -5.19 0.98 3.90
CA THR A 200 -6.52 0.86 3.27
C THR A 200 -7.51 0.13 4.17
N GLU A 201 -7.21 -1.10 4.55
CA GLU A 201 -8.19 -1.96 5.24
C GLU A 201 -8.58 -1.40 6.61
N THR A 202 -7.59 -1.00 7.41
CA THR A 202 -7.80 -0.57 8.79
C THR A 202 -8.55 0.75 8.87
N SER A 203 -8.15 1.75 8.05
CA SER A 203 -8.76 3.08 8.08
C SER A 203 -10.16 3.07 7.48
N SER A 204 -10.37 2.38 6.36
CA SER A 204 -11.69 2.28 5.73
C SER A 204 -12.69 1.55 6.64
N THR A 205 -12.27 0.46 7.28
CA THR A 205 -13.09 -0.26 8.27
C THR A 205 -13.43 0.64 9.44
N THR A 206 -12.46 1.35 10.01
CA THR A 206 -12.69 2.26 11.14
C THR A 206 -13.69 3.35 10.81
N ILE A 207 -13.57 4.00 9.64
CA ILE A 207 -14.50 5.04 9.21
C ILE A 207 -15.88 4.46 8.94
N TYR A 208 -15.95 3.28 8.31
CA TYR A 208 -17.23 2.62 8.07
C TYR A 208 -17.99 2.30 9.36
N TRP A 209 -17.30 1.91 10.44
CA TRP A 209 -17.92 1.72 11.76
C TRP A 209 -18.50 3.00 12.38
N CYS A 210 -18.04 4.17 11.96
CA CYS A 210 -18.52 5.46 12.46
C CYS A 210 -19.76 5.99 11.72
N VAL A 211 -20.15 5.36 10.61
CA VAL A 211 -21.31 5.73 9.77
C VAL A 211 -22.48 4.80 10.07
#